data_AF-A0A6V7JVD9-F1
#
_entry.id   AF-A0A6V7JVD9-F1
#
_cell.length_a   1.000
_cell.length_b   1.000
_cell.length_c   1.000
_cell.angle_alpha   90.00
_cell.angle_beta   90.00
_cell.angle_gamma   90.00
#
_symmetry.space_group_name_H-M   'P 1'
#
loop_
_entity.id
_entity.type
_entity.pdbx_description
1 polymer ?
#
loop_
_entity_poly.entity_id
_entity_poly.type
_entity_poly.pdbx_seq_one_letter_code
_entity_poly.pdbx_strand_id
1 'polypeptide(L)' 'VVKNNASTEYDLTEKSITPMGGFPHYGEVNNDFVMLKGCCMGPKKRVITLRK' A
#
# COMPACT_ATOMS: atom_id res chain seq x y z
N VAL A 1 1.65 -3.89 -13.28
CA VAL A 1 0.55 -3.20 -12.56
C VAL A 1 -0.34 -4.25 -11.95
N VAL A 2 -0.25 -4.43 -10.64
CA VAL A 2 -1.18 -5.28 -9.89
C VAL A 2 -2.56 -4.63 -9.92
N LYS A 3 -3.58 -5.41 -10.29
CA LYS A 3 -4.98 -4.99 -10.31
C LYS A 3 -5.68 -5.59 -9.09
N ASN A 4 -6.58 -4.84 -8.45
CA ASN A 4 -7.46 -5.30 -7.36
C ASN A 4 -6.84 -5.59 -5.99
N ASN A 5 -5.65 -5.07 -5.68
CA ASN A 5 -5.04 -5.34 -4.38
C ASN A 5 -5.55 -4.44 -3.24
N ALA A 6 -6.43 -3.47 -3.50
CA ALA A 6 -7.08 -2.64 -2.49
C ALA A 6 -8.61 -2.54 -2.67
N SER A 7 -9.20 -3.48 -3.43
CA SER A 7 -10.65 -3.60 -3.56
C SER A 7 -11.22 -4.41 -2.39
N THR A 8 -12.32 -3.95 -1.79
CA THR A 8 -13.10 -4.71 -0.82
C THR A 8 -14.38 -5.25 -1.44
N GLU A 9 -15.06 -6.21 -0.77
CA GLU A 9 -16.32 -6.79 -1.26
C GLU A 9 -17.45 -5.77 -1.44
N TYR A 10 -17.35 -4.63 -0.76
CA TYR A 10 -18.31 -3.52 -0.86
C TYR A 10 -17.99 -2.55 -2.00
N ASP A 11 -16.80 -2.62 -2.59
CA ASP A 11 -16.40 -1.72 -3.66
C ASP A 11 -17.00 -2.16 -5.01
N LEU A 12 -17.67 -1.24 -5.68
CA LEU A 12 -18.21 -1.45 -7.04
C LEU A 12 -17.13 -1.45 -8.13
N THR A 13 -15.92 -0.99 -7.82
CA THR A 13 -14.85 -0.73 -8.78
C THR A 13 -13.54 -1.35 -8.33
N GLU A 14 -12.77 -1.77 -9.32
CA GLU A 14 -11.42 -2.28 -9.17
C GLU A 14 -10.45 -1.17 -8.76
N LYS A 15 -9.82 -1.32 -7.59
CA LYS A 15 -8.86 -0.34 -7.03
C LYS A 15 -7.54 -1.02 -6.71
N SER A 16 -6.46 -0.31 -7.01
CA SER A 16 -5.12 -0.69 -6.55
C SER A 16 -4.73 0.14 -5.32
N ILE A 17 -3.80 -0.40 -4.52
CA ILE A 17 -3.28 0.26 -3.31
C ILE A 17 -2.46 1.51 -3.64
N THR A 18 -1.89 1.56 -4.85
CA THR A 18 -1.06 2.67 -5.30
C THR A 18 -1.95 3.79 -5.81
N PRO A 19 -1.90 5.00 -5.24
CA PRO A 19 -2.73 6.12 -5.69
C PRO A 19 -2.33 6.57 -7.10
N MET A 20 -3.19 7.37 -7.74
CA MET A 20 -2.89 8.03 -9.01
C MET A 20 -1.62 8.90 -8.85
N GLY A 21 -0.57 8.59 -9.60
CA GLY A 21 0.74 9.25 -9.50
C GLY A 21 1.73 8.59 -8.53
N GLY A 22 1.35 7.49 -7.88
CA GLY A 22 2.22 6.71 -7.01
C GLY A 22 2.41 7.30 -5.60
N PHE A 23 3.06 6.54 -4.73
CA PHE A 23 3.43 7.04 -3.40
C PHE A 23 4.59 8.05 -3.53
N PRO A 24 4.45 9.29 -3.02
CA PRO A 24 5.47 10.31 -3.17
C PRO A 24 6.85 9.83 -2.70
N HIS A 25 7.83 9.91 -3.60
CA HIS A 25 9.22 9.45 -3.41
C HIS A 25 9.43 7.96 -3.07
N TYR A 26 8.37 7.15 -2.99
CA TYR A 26 8.46 5.69 -2.87
C TYR A 26 8.33 5.05 -4.25
N GLY A 27 7.24 5.37 -4.96
CA GLY A 27 6.88 4.79 -6.25
C GLY A 27 5.60 3.96 -6.17
N GLU A 28 5.49 2.96 -7.04
CA GLU A 28 4.34 2.06 -7.09
C GLU A 28 4.57 0.79 -6.25
N VAL A 29 3.52 0.31 -5.58
CA VAL A 29 3.54 -0.94 -4.82
C VAL A 29 2.99 -2.05 -5.71
N ASN A 30 3.91 -2.87 -6.26
CA ASN A 30 3.59 -4.00 -7.15
C ASN A 30 3.73 -5.37 -6.48
N ASN A 31 4.12 -5.44 -5.20
CA ASN A 31 4.30 -6.69 -4.46
C ASN A 31 3.34 -6.76 -3.27
N ASP A 32 3.42 -7.85 -2.52
CA ASP A 32 2.68 -8.04 -1.27
C ASP A 32 2.95 -6.90 -0.28
N PHE A 33 1.91 -6.52 0.46
CA PHE A 33 1.95 -5.45 1.43
C PHE A 33 1.07 -5.78 2.64
N VAL A 34 1.29 -5.04 3.73
CA VAL A 34 0.47 -5.13 4.95
C VAL A 34 -0.14 -3.76 5.21
N MET A 35 -1.44 -3.72 5.49
CA MET A 35 -2.13 -2.50 5.90
C MET A 35 -2.13 -2.42 7.43
N LEU A 36 -1.43 -1.43 7.98
CA LEU A 36 -1.40 -1.15 9.42
C LEU A 36 -2.36 -0.01 9.75
N LYS A 37 -3.08 -0.14 10.86
CA LYS A 37 -3.95 0.94 11.36
C LYS A 37 -3.08 2.06 11.93
N GLY A 38 -3.27 3.29 11.43
CA GLY A 38 -2.60 4.49 11.95
C GLY A 38 -1.25 4.78 11.29
N CYS A 39 -0.39 5.55 11.98
CA CYS A 39 0.92 5.93 11.47
C CYS A 39 2.02 4.91 11.84
N CYS A 40 3.07 4.83 11.03
CA CYS A 40 4.25 4.00 11.28
C CYS A 40 5.50 4.88 11.41
N MET A 41 6.50 4.41 12.15
CA MET A 41 7.71 5.18 12.47
C MET A 41 8.69 5.24 11.29
N GLY A 42 9.20 6.45 11.01
CA GLY A 42 10.31 6.69 10.08
C GLY A 42 9.88 7.15 8.67
N PRO A 43 10.85 7.51 7.82
CA PRO A 43 10.58 8.00 6.47
C PRO A 43 10.16 6.88 5.52
N LYS A 44 9.55 7.27 4.39
CA LYS A 44 9.35 6.41 3.21
C LYS A 44 10.65 5.68 2.79
N LYS A 45 10.54 4.46 2.25
CA LYS A 45 11.66 3.56 1.88
C LYS A 45 12.49 2.99 3.05
N ARG A 46 12.13 3.27 4.31
CA ARG A 46 12.78 2.66 5.48
C ARG A 46 12.34 1.20 5.65
N VAL A 47 13.29 0.32 5.97
CA VAL A 47 12.99 -1.06 6.40
C VAL A 47 12.32 -1.04 7.77
N ILE A 48 11.17 -1.69 7.89
CA ILE A 48 10.41 -1.84 9.15
C ILE A 48 10.41 -3.31 9.55
N THR A 49 10.81 -3.60 10.78
CA THR A 49 10.75 -4.95 11.35
C THR A 49 9.43 -5.14 12.08
N LEU A 50 8.66 -6.15 11.68
CA LEU A 50 7.43 -6.56 12.37
C LEU A 50 7.78 -7.62 13.43
N ARG A 51 7.18 -7.51 14.61
CA ARG A 51 7.33 -8.48 15.70
C ARG A 51 5.96 -8.96 16.16
N LYS A 52 5.87 -10.24 16.52
CA LYS A 52 4.67 -10.87 17.09
C LYS A 52 4.39 -10.36 18.51
#